data_AF-A0A967LHA0-F1
#
_entry.id   AF-A0A967LHA0-F1
#
_cell.length_a   1.000
_cell.length_b   1.000
_cell.length_c   1.000
_cell.angle_alpha   90.00
_cell.angle_beta   90.00
_cell.angle_gamma   90.00
#
_symmetry.space_group_name_H-M   'P 1'
#
loop_
_entity.id
_entity.type
_entity.pdbx_description
1 polymer ?
#
loop_
_entity_poly.entity_id
_entity_poly.type
_entity_poly.pdbx_seq_one_letter_code
_entity_poly.pdbx_strand_id
1 'polypeptide(L)'
;VVRGARWGRQLRLGPAGEQFEDLLWQALLDTNCDLTMAQTAEELADRYGVTREEADEVAVASQQRAKAAWDAGRFDAEIAEVVIETRKGATTYAADEHMRPETTMEVLA
;
A
#
# COMPACT_ATOMS: atom_id res chain seq x y z
N VAL A 1 16.45 -5.28 -7.16
CA VAL A 1 17.82 -5.82 -7.04
C VAL A 1 17.96 -7.05 -7.92
N VAL A 2 19.08 -7.20 -8.65
CA VAL A 2 19.39 -8.41 -9.43
C VAL A 2 20.44 -9.23 -8.70
N ARG A 3 20.05 -10.33 -8.04
CA ARG A 3 20.97 -11.13 -7.22
C ARG A 3 21.93 -11.93 -8.09
N GLY A 4 23.22 -11.90 -7.76
CA GLY A 4 24.26 -12.66 -8.46
C GLY A 4 24.82 -11.99 -9.74
N ALA A 5 24.27 -10.85 -10.17
CA ALA A 5 24.75 -10.13 -11.36
C ALA A 5 26.23 -9.72 -11.25
N ARG A 6 26.68 -9.30 -10.06
CA ARG A 6 28.08 -8.95 -9.79
C ARG A 6 29.07 -10.10 -10.08
N TRP A 7 28.62 -11.35 -9.89
CA TRP A 7 29.48 -12.53 -9.90
C TRP A 7 29.32 -13.38 -11.17
N GLY A 8 28.70 -12.83 -12.22
CA GLY A 8 28.56 -13.52 -13.51
C GLY A 8 27.60 -14.71 -13.49
N ARG A 9 26.68 -14.79 -12.52
CA ARG A 9 25.63 -15.82 -12.52
C ARG A 9 24.78 -15.65 -13.79
N GLN A 10 24.62 -16.70 -14.60
CA GLN A 10 23.80 -16.61 -15.80
C GLN A 10 22.37 -16.19 -15.42
N LEU A 11 21.93 -15.05 -15.94
CA LEU A 11 20.52 -14.64 -15.93
C LEU A 11 19.78 -15.54 -16.92
N ARG A 12 19.35 -16.70 -16.46
CA ARG A 12 18.53 -17.63 -17.26
C ARG A 12 17.07 -17.23 -17.12
N LEU A 13 16.29 -17.34 -18.20
CA LEU A 13 14.84 -17.40 -18.06
C LEU A 13 14.51 -18.56 -17.11
N GLY A 14 13.93 -18.22 -15.97
CA GLY A 14 13.57 -19.13 -14.88
C GLY A 14 12.37 -18.56 -14.12
N PRO A 15 11.94 -19.21 -13.03
CA PRO A 15 10.80 -18.76 -12.24
C PRO A 15 10.97 -17.28 -11.83
N ALA A 16 9.89 -16.50 -11.94
CA ALA A 16 9.89 -15.11 -11.50
C ALA A 16 10.23 -15.04 -9.99
N GLY A 17 11.22 -14.22 -9.62
CA GLY A 17 11.62 -13.98 -8.23
C GLY A 17 12.99 -14.51 -7.80
N GLU A 18 13.60 -15.48 -8.51
CA GLU A 18 14.92 -16.00 -8.10
C GLU A 18 16.10 -15.06 -8.39
N GLN A 19 15.99 -14.29 -9.47
CA GLN A 19 17.08 -13.47 -10.00
C GLN A 19 16.76 -11.97 -9.98
N PHE A 20 15.48 -11.63 -10.00
CA PHE A 20 14.97 -10.26 -10.04
C PHE A 20 14.04 -10.04 -8.84
N GLU A 21 14.46 -9.16 -7.95
CA GLU A 21 13.70 -8.75 -6.78
C GLU A 21 13.34 -7.27 -6.91
N ASP A 22 12.16 -6.88 -6.44
CA ASP A 22 11.77 -5.48 -6.30
C ASP A 22 11.84 -5.06 -4.82
N LEU A 23 12.09 -3.77 -4.57
CA LEU A 23 12.17 -3.24 -3.20
C LEU A 23 10.84 -3.43 -2.45
N LEU A 24 9.71 -3.27 -3.13
CA LEU A 24 8.39 -3.38 -2.52
C LEU A 24 8.15 -4.80 -1.99
N TRP A 25 8.52 -5.82 -2.76
CA TRP A 25 8.39 -7.22 -2.34
C TRP A 25 9.27 -7.54 -1.13
N GLN A 26 10.46 -6.96 -1.05
CA GLN A 26 11.35 -7.15 0.10
C GLN A 26 10.88 -6.43 1.35
N ALA A 27 10.33 -5.22 1.19
CA ALA A 27 9.82 -4.43 2.32
C ALA A 27 8.56 -5.04 2.96
N LEU A 28 7.83 -5.89 2.23
CA LEU A 28 6.58 -6.50 2.67
C LEU A 28 6.71 -7.98 3.10
N LEU A 29 7.94 -8.48 3.23
CA LEU A 29 8.22 -9.84 3.71
C LEU A 29 8.85 -9.78 5.12
N ASP A 30 8.23 -10.44 6.11
CA ASP A 30 8.86 -10.64 7.42
C ASP A 30 9.88 -11.76 7.34
N THR A 31 11.15 -11.42 7.49
CA THR A 31 12.26 -12.40 7.46
C THR A 31 12.35 -13.26 8.73
N ASN A 32 11.58 -12.96 9.79
CA ASN A 32 11.58 -13.78 11.01
C ASN A 32 10.62 -14.95 10.95
N CYS A 33 9.53 -14.83 10.19
CA CYS A 33 8.51 -15.86 10.07
C CYS A 33 8.26 -16.33 8.62
N ASP A 34 8.97 -15.77 7.64
CA ASP A 34 8.85 -16.06 6.21
C ASP A 34 7.43 -15.87 5.66
N LEU A 35 6.67 -14.93 6.24
CA LEU A 35 5.33 -14.53 5.82
C LEU A 35 5.33 -13.11 5.25
N THR A 36 4.53 -12.90 4.21
CA THR A 36 4.22 -11.54 3.74
C THR A 36 3.34 -10.79 4.74
N MET A 37 3.38 -9.47 4.74
CA MET A 37 2.52 -8.63 5.61
C MET A 37 1.01 -8.91 5.43
N ALA A 38 0.59 -9.35 4.24
CA ALA A 38 -0.79 -9.77 4.01
C ALA A 38 -1.09 -11.12 4.70
N GLN A 39 -0.19 -12.10 4.60
CA GLN A 39 -0.34 -13.40 5.26
C GLN A 39 -0.35 -13.27 6.79
N THR A 40 0.44 -12.35 7.35
CA THR A 40 0.39 -12.09 8.80
C THR A 40 -0.94 -11.47 9.23
N ALA A 41 -1.59 -10.66 8.38
CA ALA A 41 -2.93 -10.15 8.64
C ALA A 41 -3.98 -11.27 8.63
N GLU A 42 -3.92 -12.20 7.68
CA GLU A 42 -4.80 -13.38 7.63
C GLU A 42 -4.62 -14.28 8.86
N GLU A 43 -3.37 -14.53 9.28
CA GLU A 43 -3.07 -15.29 10.52
C GLU A 43 -3.68 -14.64 11.78
N LEU A 44 -3.71 -13.30 11.83
CA LEU A 44 -4.38 -12.57 12.91
C LEU A 44 -5.90 -12.70 12.79
N ALA A 45 -6.45 -12.60 11.58
CA ALA A 45 -7.88 -12.77 11.35
C ALA A 45 -8.36 -14.15 11.82
N ASP A 46 -7.66 -15.21 11.45
CA ASP A 46 -7.95 -16.58 11.89
C ASP A 46 -7.81 -16.75 13.41
N ARG A 47 -6.76 -16.19 14.01
CA ARG A 47 -6.50 -16.32 15.45
C ARG A 47 -7.55 -15.62 16.32
N TYR A 48 -8.02 -14.46 15.87
CA TYR A 48 -8.98 -13.65 16.62
C TYR A 48 -10.42 -13.81 16.13
N GLY A 49 -10.64 -14.60 15.08
CA GLY A 49 -11.96 -14.81 14.48
C GLY A 49 -12.53 -13.57 13.81
N VAL A 50 -11.69 -12.70 13.25
CA VAL A 50 -12.13 -11.50 12.52
C VAL A 50 -12.72 -11.94 11.18
N THR A 51 -13.97 -11.57 10.92
CA THR A 51 -14.61 -11.93 9.66
C THR A 51 -14.27 -10.93 8.54
N ARG A 52 -14.51 -11.36 7.31
CA ARG A 52 -14.35 -10.49 6.14
C ARG A 52 -15.26 -9.27 6.23
N GLU A 53 -16.51 -9.48 6.65
CA GLU A 53 -17.50 -8.42 6.80
C GLU A 53 -17.05 -7.37 7.82
N GLU A 54 -16.50 -7.80 8.96
CA GLU A 54 -15.96 -6.89 9.98
C GLU A 54 -14.77 -6.06 9.45
N ALA A 55 -13.88 -6.67 8.66
CA ALA A 55 -12.77 -5.97 8.02
C ALA A 55 -13.27 -4.94 6.99
N ASP A 56 -14.27 -5.29 6.18
CA ASP A 56 -14.86 -4.40 5.18
C ASP A 56 -15.61 -3.23 5.85
N GLU A 57 -16.31 -3.45 6.96
CA GLU A 57 -16.97 -2.39 7.75
C GLU A 57 -15.96 -1.32 8.21
N VAL A 58 -14.80 -1.76 8.72
CA VAL A 58 -13.71 -0.86 9.11
C VAL A 58 -13.16 -0.11 7.90
N ALA A 59 -12.99 -0.77 6.76
CA ALA A 59 -12.48 -0.15 5.54
C ALA A 59 -13.42 0.95 5.02
N VAL A 60 -14.73 0.69 4.96
CA VAL A 60 -15.75 1.70 4.56
C VAL A 60 -15.74 2.88 5.54
N ALA A 61 -15.76 2.61 6.84
CA ALA A 61 -15.74 3.65 7.86
C ALA A 61 -14.46 4.50 7.78
N SER A 62 -13.32 3.88 7.46
CA SER A 62 -12.04 4.58 7.26
C SER A 62 -12.12 5.58 6.10
N GLN A 63 -12.64 5.16 4.94
CA GLN A 63 -12.78 6.03 3.76
C GLN A 63 -13.71 7.23 4.03
N GLN A 64 -14.84 7.00 4.70
CA GLN A 64 -15.78 8.06 5.07
C GLN A 64 -15.17 9.06 6.07
N ARG A 65 -14.44 8.57 7.08
CA ARG A 65 -13.75 9.42 8.05
C ARG A 65 -12.64 10.25 7.40
N ALA A 66 -11.88 9.66 6.48
CA ALA A 66 -10.83 10.36 5.75
C ALA A 66 -11.41 11.54 4.96
N LYS A 67 -12.50 11.31 4.20
CA LYS A 67 -13.20 12.40 3.50
C LYS A 67 -13.73 13.48 4.45
N ALA A 68 -14.39 13.09 5.55
CA ALA A 68 -14.91 14.05 6.51
C ALA A 68 -13.79 14.90 7.16
N ALA A 69 -12.62 14.31 7.41
CA ALA A 69 -11.47 15.02 7.95
C ALA A 69 -10.87 16.03 6.95
N TRP A 70 -10.77 15.63 5.67
CA TRP A 70 -10.36 16.52 4.59
C TRP A 70 -11.36 17.66 4.34
N ASP A 71 -12.65 17.37 4.27
CA ASP A 71 -13.70 18.39 4.09
C ASP A 71 -13.74 19.40 5.25
N ALA A 72 -13.33 18.97 6.45
CA ALA A 72 -13.24 19.82 7.64
C ALA A 72 -11.89 20.54 7.81
N GLY A 73 -10.96 20.42 6.85
CA GLY A 73 -9.65 21.08 6.89
C GLY A 73 -8.74 20.59 8.03
N ARG A 74 -8.92 19.35 8.52
CA ARG A 74 -8.15 18.85 9.67
C ARG A 74 -6.67 18.66 9.37
N PHE A 75 -6.33 18.48 8.09
CA PHE A 75 -4.98 18.22 7.62
C PHE A 75 -4.21 19.49 7.19
N ASP A 76 -4.88 20.65 7.16
CA ASP A 76 -4.30 21.92 6.69
C ASP A 76 -3.02 22.33 7.45
N ALA A 77 -2.92 21.93 8.73
CA ALA A 77 -1.78 22.25 9.58
C ALA A 77 -0.59 21.29 9.44
N GLU A 78 -0.79 20.09 8.88
CA GLU A 78 0.22 19.02 8.82
C GLU A 78 0.70 18.74 7.38
N ILE A 79 -0.08 19.09 6.37
CA ILE A 79 0.29 18.89 4.97
C ILE A 79 1.15 20.04 4.46
N ALA A 80 2.37 19.73 4.02
CA ALA A 80 3.21 20.63 3.27
C ALA A 80 3.02 20.39 1.77
N GLU A 81 2.76 21.46 1.01
CA GLU A 81 2.62 21.38 -0.44
C GLU A 81 3.91 20.90 -1.12
N VAL A 82 3.77 19.99 -2.09
CA VAL A 82 4.86 19.51 -2.91
C VAL A 82 4.71 20.07 -4.32
N VAL A 83 5.63 20.95 -4.71
CA VAL A 83 5.67 21.52 -6.07
C VAL A 83 6.64 20.70 -6.92
N ILE A 84 6.12 20.13 -8.01
CA ILE A 84 6.91 19.39 -8.99
C ILE A 84 7.05 20.24 -10.25
N GLU A 85 8.27 20.68 -10.51
CA GLU A 85 8.60 21.41 -11.74
C GLU A 85 8.93 20.45 -12.88
N THR A 86 8.24 20.62 -14.01
CA THR A 86 8.50 19.88 -15.24
C THR A 86 8.78 20.82 -16.40
N ARG A 87 9.26 20.27 -17.52
CA ARG A 87 9.44 21.05 -18.76
C ARG A 87 8.14 21.70 -19.27
N LYS A 88 6.97 21.20 -18.86
CA LYS A 88 5.66 21.70 -19.29
C LYS A 88 5.05 22.71 -18.30
N GLY A 89 5.72 22.98 -17.18
CA GLY A 89 5.22 23.83 -16.10
C GLY A 89 5.32 23.16 -14.73
N ALA A 90 4.94 23.91 -13.70
CA ALA A 90 4.89 23.44 -12.32
C ALA A 90 3.49 22.91 -11.97
N THR A 91 3.45 21.80 -11.23
CA THR A 91 2.22 21.22 -10.66
C THR A 91 2.37 21.13 -9.15
N THR A 92 1.37 21.57 -8.41
CA THR A 92 1.36 21.52 -6.93
C THR A 92 0.48 20.37 -6.46
N TYR A 93 1.00 19.59 -5.51
CA TYR A 93 0.31 18.51 -4.83
C TYR A 93 0.12 18.90 -3.36
N ALA A 94 -1.14 18.98 -2.92
CA ALA A 94 -1.50 19.47 -1.58
C ALA A 94 -2.61 18.64 -0.92
N ALA A 95 -3.01 17.52 -1.53
CA ALA A 95 -4.09 16.66 -1.03
C ALA A 95 -3.75 15.19 -1.20
N ASP A 96 -4.28 14.34 -0.31
CA ASP A 96 -4.15 12.88 -0.43
C ASP A 96 -4.99 12.36 -1.61
N GLU A 97 -4.37 11.61 -2.51
CA GLU A 97 -5.02 11.09 -3.73
C GLU A 97 -5.64 9.69 -3.54
N HIS A 98 -5.32 8.99 -2.44
CA HIS A 98 -5.68 7.58 -2.28
C HIS A 98 -7.12 7.34 -1.80
N MET A 99 -7.79 8.37 -1.30
CA MET A 99 -9.15 8.23 -0.76
C MET A 99 -10.15 7.82 -1.84
N ARG A 100 -11.07 6.93 -1.46
CA ARG A 100 -12.21 6.47 -2.27
C ARG A 100 -13.49 6.62 -1.45
N PRO A 101 -13.96 7.86 -1.23
CA PRO A 101 -15.06 8.13 -0.28
C PRO A 101 -16.38 7.43 -0.61
N GLU A 102 -16.58 7.06 -1.86
CA GLU A 102 -17.77 6.43 -2.42
C GLU A 102 -17.73 4.90 -2.23
N THR A 103 -16.74 4.38 -1.51
CA THR A 103 -16.65 2.97 -1.14
C THR A 103 -17.85 2.59 -0.28
N THR A 104 -18.55 1.54 -0.66
CA THR A 104 -19.66 0.95 0.10
C THR A 104 -19.39 -0.52 0.39
N MET A 105 -20.18 -1.13 1.28
CA MET A 105 -20.06 -2.56 1.60
C MET A 105 -20.28 -3.41 0.34
N GLU A 106 -21.21 -3.02 -0.53
CA GLU A 106 -21.49 -3.74 -1.78
C GLU A 106 -20.33 -3.66 -2.79
N VAL A 107 -19.52 -2.61 -2.73
CA VAL A 107 -18.33 -2.46 -3.59
C VAL A 107 -17.16 -3.32 -3.07
N LEU A 108 -17.12 -3.60 -1.77
CA LEU A 108 -16.06 -4.41 -1.15
C LEU A 108 -16.40 -5.90 -1.10
N ALA A 109 -17.68 -6.29 -1.13
CA ALA A 109 -18.13 -7.69 -1.06
C ALA A 109 -17.68 -8.56 -2.25
#